data_AF-A0AAN8K8F1-F1
#
_entry.id   AF-A0AAN8K8F1-F1
#
_cell.length_a   1.000
_cell.length_b   1.000
_cell.length_c   1.000
_cell.angle_alpha   90.00
_cell.angle_beta   90.00
_cell.angle_gamma   90.00
#
_symmetry.space_group_name_H-M   'P 1'
#
loop_
_entity.id
_entity.type
_entity.pdbx_description
1 polymer ?
#
loop_
_entity_poly.entity_id
_entity_poly.type
_entity_poly.pdbx_seq_one_letter_code
_entity_poly.pdbx_strand_id
1 'polypeptide(L)'
;MSVCTKPFGSGGFREAYYATSLSGLSSSTKYLLKKYLVDQIQTIEAVFGSVENHTRKSVQMNALANNFALSLKIESPPEYVPVFSFNEVYFAKTSRNDFVSIEKYIPGDFKK
;
A
#
# COMPACT_ATOMS: atom_id res chain seq x y z
N MET A 1 14.53 4.19 -7.66
CA MET A 1 14.02 3.19 -6.71
C MET A 1 14.83 1.93 -6.80
N SER A 2 15.49 1.57 -5.70
CA SER A 2 16.07 0.23 -5.52
C SER A 2 15.07 -0.63 -4.75
N VAL A 3 14.82 -1.86 -5.20
CA VAL A 3 13.87 -2.79 -4.58
C VAL A 3 14.61 -4.08 -4.27
N CYS A 4 14.42 -4.60 -3.07
CA CYS A 4 14.98 -5.90 -2.69
C CYS A 4 14.39 -7.02 -3.55
N THR A 5 15.20 -8.04 -3.83
CA THR A 5 14.79 -9.17 -4.67
C THR A 5 13.94 -10.20 -3.93
N LYS A 6 14.08 -10.30 -2.60
CA LYS A 6 13.29 -11.19 -1.76
C LYS A 6 12.13 -10.44 -1.11
N PRO A 7 10.94 -11.06 -1.00
CA PRO A 7 9.82 -10.46 -0.30
C PRO A 7 10.15 -10.36 1.20
N PHE A 8 9.74 -9.24 1.79
CA PHE A 8 9.71 -9.05 3.24
C PHE A 8 8.57 -9.86 3.88
N GLY A 9 7.45 -9.96 3.18
CA GLY A 9 6.29 -10.74 3.61
C GLY A 9 5.30 -10.95 2.47
N SER A 10 4.39 -11.88 2.66
CA SER A 10 3.34 -12.21 1.69
C SER A 10 1.97 -12.23 2.37
N GLY A 11 0.97 -11.72 1.68
CA GLY A 11 -0.43 -11.80 2.06
C GLY A 11 -1.24 -12.57 1.02
N GLY A 12 -2.57 -12.58 1.17
CA GLY A 12 -3.44 -13.39 0.29
C GLY A 12 -3.42 -13.02 -1.20
N PHE A 13 -3.06 -11.78 -1.55
CA PHE A 13 -3.07 -11.30 -2.95
C PHE A 13 -1.75 -10.69 -3.41
N ARG A 14 -0.87 -10.33 -2.47
CA ARG A 14 0.30 -9.49 -2.74
C ARG A 14 1.48 -9.86 -1.86
N GLU A 15 2.66 -9.71 -2.43
CA GLU A 15 3.94 -9.72 -1.72
C GLU A 15 4.41 -8.29 -1.46
N ALA A 16 5.02 -8.05 -0.31
CA ALA A 16 5.65 -6.80 0.06
C ALA A 16 7.17 -6.92 -0.03
N TYR A 17 7.82 -5.93 -0.64
CA TYR A 17 9.26 -5.86 -0.86
C TYR A 17 9.80 -4.58 -0.26
N TYR A 18 10.96 -4.65 0.40
CA TYR A 18 11.65 -3.44 0.81
C TYR A 18 12.10 -2.63 -0.40
N ALA A 19 11.91 -1.31 -0.32
CA ALA A 19 12.37 -0.37 -1.32
C ALA A 19 13.05 0.84 -0.67
N THR A 20 14.08 1.37 -1.34
CA THR A 20 14.78 2.60 -0.95
C THR A 20 14.80 3.60 -2.10
N SER A 21 14.85 4.89 -1.74
CA SER A 21 15.02 6.01 -2.66
C SER A 21 14.00 6.02 -3.81
N LEU A 22 12.80 6.51 -3.50
CA LEU A 22 11.78 6.86 -4.48
C LEU A 22 11.91 8.34 -4.79
N SER A 23 12.05 8.71 -6.07
CA SER A 23 12.11 10.11 -6.47
C SER A 23 10.87 10.85 -5.98
N GLY A 24 11.04 11.95 -5.25
CA GLY A 24 9.94 12.69 -4.62
C GLY A 24 9.52 12.18 -3.23
N LEU A 25 10.14 11.10 -2.72
CA LEU A 25 9.95 10.57 -1.37
C LEU A 25 11.27 10.61 -0.60
N SER A 26 11.20 10.71 0.73
CA SER A 26 12.38 10.90 1.57
C SER A 26 13.33 9.71 1.48
N SER A 27 14.60 9.98 1.18
CA SER A 27 15.66 8.95 1.10
C SER A 27 16.00 8.33 2.46
N SER A 28 15.70 9.00 3.57
CA SER A 28 15.91 8.47 4.94
C SER A 28 14.81 7.51 5.38
N THR A 29 13.73 7.36 4.62
CA THR A 29 12.59 6.53 4.95
C THR A 29 12.65 5.18 4.23
N LYS A 30 12.34 4.10 4.96
CA LYS A 30 12.15 2.77 4.37
C LYS A 30 10.73 2.64 3.83
N TYR A 31 10.62 2.10 2.62
CA TYR A 31 9.33 1.88 1.97
C TYR A 31 9.09 0.40 1.72
N LEU A 32 7.82 0.05 1.60
CA LEU A 32 7.36 -1.23 1.08
C LEU A 32 6.71 -1.01 -0.28
N LEU A 33 7.14 -1.80 -1.26
CA LEU A 33 6.51 -1.93 -2.56
C LEU A 33 5.72 -3.24 -2.57
N LYS A 34 4.43 -3.17 -2.87
CA LYS A 34 3.56 -4.35 -2.95
C LYS A 34 3.27 -4.74 -4.39
N LYS A 35 3.53 -6.00 -4.73
CA LYS A 35 3.25 -6.61 -6.04
C LYS A 35 2.18 -7.68 -5.90
N TYR A 36 1.35 -7.86 -6.92
CA TYR A 36 0.41 -8.99 -6.94
C TYR A 36 1.16 -10.30 -7.16
N LEU A 37 0.64 -11.34 -6.55
CA LEU A 37 1.07 -12.71 -6.83
C LEU A 37 0.71 -13.07 -8.28
N VAL A 38 1.56 -13.85 -8.93
CA VAL A 38 1.43 -14.16 -10.37
C VAL A 38 0.12 -14.89 -10.68
N ASP A 39 -0.29 -15.80 -9.81
CA ASP A 39 -1.54 -16.56 -9.90
C ASP A 39 -2.79 -15.69 -9.72
N GLN A 40 -2.67 -14.53 -9.08
CA GLN A 40 -3.77 -13.61 -8.85
C GLN A 40 -3.99 -12.63 -10.01
N ILE A 41 -2.99 -12.45 -10.89
CA ILE A 41 -3.06 -11.47 -11.98
C ILE A 41 -4.23 -11.77 -12.92
N GLN A 42 -4.41 -13.03 -13.35
CA GLN A 42 -5.50 -13.40 -14.26
C GLN A 42 -6.88 -13.11 -13.65
N THR A 43 -7.07 -13.41 -12.37
CA THR A 43 -8.32 -13.12 -11.66
C THR A 43 -8.57 -11.61 -11.58
N ILE A 44 -7.53 -10.83 -11.30
CA ILE A 44 -7.63 -9.37 -11.26
C ILE A 44 -8.02 -8.82 -12.62
N GLU A 45 -7.38 -9.27 -13.69
CA GLU A 45 -7.69 -8.82 -15.05
C GLU A 45 -9.12 -9.20 -15.47
N ALA A 46 -9.57 -10.40 -15.12
CA ALA A 46 -10.94 -10.85 -15.42
C ALA A 46 -12.01 -10.00 -14.72
N VAL A 47 -11.77 -9.58 -13.47
CA VAL A 47 -12.77 -8.85 -12.66
C VAL A 47 -12.67 -7.33 -12.84
N PHE A 48 -11.45 -6.79 -12.97
CA PHE A 48 -11.19 -5.35 -12.97
C PHE A 48 -10.73 -4.80 -14.33
N GLY A 49 -10.58 -5.66 -15.34
CA GLY A 49 -10.14 -5.33 -16.69
C GLY A 49 -8.63 -5.09 -16.82
N SER A 50 -7.96 -4.62 -15.77
CA SER A 50 -6.50 -4.51 -15.74
C SER A 50 -5.95 -4.45 -14.30
N VAL A 51 -4.69 -4.87 -14.14
CA VAL A 51 -3.94 -4.73 -12.89
C VAL A 51 -3.78 -3.24 -12.52
N GLU A 52 -3.62 -2.35 -13.50
CA GLU A 52 -3.55 -0.90 -13.27
C GLU A 52 -4.82 -0.38 -12.59
N ASN A 53 -5.99 -0.68 -13.17
CA ASN A 53 -7.28 -0.23 -12.66
C ASN A 53 -7.52 -0.73 -11.25
N HIS A 54 -7.22 -2.01 -11.00
CA HIS A 54 -7.33 -2.60 -9.67
C HIS A 54 -6.40 -1.91 -8.66
N THR A 55 -5.15 -1.63 -9.03
CA THR A 55 -4.19 -0.95 -8.16
C THR A 55 -4.63 0.47 -7.82
N ARG A 56 -5.11 1.23 -8.82
CA ARG A 56 -5.65 2.58 -8.58
C ARG A 56 -6.84 2.55 -7.64
N LYS A 57 -7.77 1.60 -7.81
CA LYS A 57 -8.91 1.39 -6.90
C LYS A 57 -8.44 1.05 -5.48
N SER A 58 -7.44 0.19 -5.33
CA SER A 58 -6.88 -0.14 -4.00
C SER A 58 -6.26 1.08 -3.32
N VAL A 59 -5.57 1.95 -4.07
CA VAL A 59 -5.01 3.20 -3.54
C VAL A 59 -6.11 4.18 -3.14
N GLN A 60 -7.15 4.34 -3.97
CA GLN A 60 -8.31 5.18 -3.66
C GLN A 60 -9.04 4.70 -2.40
N MET A 61 -9.20 3.39 -2.23
CA MET A 61 -9.81 2.80 -1.04
C MET A 61 -9.03 3.14 0.24
N ASN A 62 -7.68 3.08 0.19
CA ASN A 62 -6.86 3.48 1.32
C ASN A 62 -7.00 4.99 1.63
N ALA A 63 -7.02 5.83 0.60
CA ALA A 63 -7.22 7.27 0.78
C ALA A 63 -8.59 7.59 1.41
N LEU A 64 -9.65 6.88 1.01
CA LEU A 64 -10.98 7.01 1.58
C LEU A 64 -11.02 6.56 3.05
N ALA A 65 -10.40 5.42 3.37
CA ALA A 65 -10.28 4.94 4.76
C ALA A 65 -9.53 5.94 5.65
N ASN A 66 -8.44 6.52 5.14
CA ASN A 66 -7.70 7.56 5.85
C ASN A 66 -8.55 8.83 6.07
N ASN A 67 -9.32 9.25 5.07
CA ASN A 67 -10.25 10.38 5.22
C ASN A 67 -11.27 10.12 6.34
N PHE A 68 -11.94 8.96 6.33
CA PHE A 68 -12.88 8.61 7.40
C PHE A 68 -12.22 8.60 8.78
N ALA A 69 -11.00 8.07 8.90
CA ALA A 69 -10.27 8.07 10.15
C ALA A 69 -9.94 9.48 10.66
N LEU A 70 -9.55 10.39 9.76
CA LEU A 70 -9.28 11.78 10.12
C LEU A 70 -10.56 12.52 10.54
N SER A 71 -11.66 12.31 9.83
CA SER A 71 -12.97 12.90 10.19
C SER A 71 -13.43 12.40 11.55
N LEU A 72 -13.36 11.08 11.81
CA LEU A 72 -13.67 10.51 13.13
C LEU A 72 -12.79 11.11 14.21
N LYS A 73 -11.50 11.29 13.98
CA LYS A 73 -10.58 11.87 14.97
C LYS A 73 -10.98 13.30 15.37
N ILE A 74 -11.56 14.07 14.45
CA ILE A 74 -12.04 15.44 14.72
C ILE A 74 -13.36 15.40 15.48
N GLU A 75 -14.26 14.49 15.11
CA GLU A 75 -15.63 14.40 15.66
C GLU A 75 -15.71 13.61 16.97
N SER A 76 -14.73 12.76 17.26
CA SER A 76 -14.77 11.83 18.38
C SER A 76 -14.64 12.57 19.72
N PRO A 77 -15.58 12.36 20.67
CA PRO A 77 -15.46 12.93 22.01
C PRO A 77 -14.22 12.40 22.74
N PRO A 78 -13.62 13.16 23.68
CA PRO A 78 -12.40 12.78 24.38
C PRO A 78 -12.45 11.43 25.11
N GLU A 79 -13.64 10.98 25.50
CA GLU A 79 -13.87 9.71 26.17
C GLU A 79 -13.79 8.48 25.24
N TYR A 80 -13.81 8.68 23.93
CA TYR A 80 -13.65 7.61 22.95
C TYR A 80 -12.16 7.38 22.65
N VAL A 81 -11.75 6.12 22.76
CA VAL A 81 -10.38 5.60 22.59
C VAL A 81 -9.76 5.95 21.22
N PRO A 82 -8.43 5.81 21.03
CA PRO A 82 -7.75 6.40 19.89
C PRO A 82 -8.28 5.86 18.55
N VAL A 83 -8.57 6.80 17.65
CA VAL A 83 -8.98 6.50 16.27
C VAL A 83 -7.81 5.91 15.50
N PHE A 84 -8.10 4.96 14.60
CA PHE A 84 -7.11 4.39 13.71
C PHE A 84 -6.40 5.46 12.88
N SER A 85 -5.16 5.19 12.48
CA SER A 85 -4.42 6.01 11.52
C SER A 85 -3.94 5.13 10.37
N PHE A 86 -4.05 5.63 9.14
CA PHE A 86 -3.63 4.90 7.95
C PHE A 86 -2.44 5.60 7.31
N ASN A 87 -1.46 4.82 6.84
CA ASN A 87 -0.37 5.36 6.05
C ASN A 87 -0.88 5.77 4.67
N GLU A 88 -0.27 6.81 4.10
CA GLU A 88 -0.43 7.11 2.68
C GLU A 88 0.11 5.95 1.84
N VAL A 89 -0.66 5.61 0.81
CA VAL A 89 -0.30 4.61 -0.18
C VAL A 89 -0.30 5.28 -1.54
N TYR A 90 0.77 5.08 -2.31
CA TYR A 90 0.94 5.68 -3.63
C TYR A 90 0.83 4.62 -4.71
N PHE A 91 0.26 5.02 -5.85
CA PHE A 91 0.30 4.23 -7.08
C PHE A 91 1.63 4.48 -7.80
N ALA A 92 2.25 3.43 -8.30
CA ALA A 92 3.46 3.55 -9.12
C ALA A 92 3.49 2.51 -10.23
N LYS A 93 4.25 2.83 -11.27
CA LYS A 93 4.58 1.95 -12.38
C LYS A 93 6.09 1.70 -12.37
N THR A 94 6.50 0.45 -12.39
CA THR A 94 7.93 0.09 -12.40
C THR A 94 8.50 0.13 -13.81
N SER A 95 9.84 0.11 -13.93
CA SER A 95 10.52 0.00 -15.23
C SER A 95 10.22 -1.30 -15.99
N ARG A 96 9.76 -2.34 -15.28
CA ARG A 96 9.30 -3.61 -15.86
C ARG A 96 7.84 -3.59 -16.28
N ASN A 97 7.19 -2.42 -16.25
CA ASN A 97 5.78 -2.24 -16.57
C ASN A 97 4.81 -2.85 -15.53
N ASP A 98 5.30 -3.31 -14.37
CA ASP A 98 4.44 -3.72 -13.25
C ASP A 98 3.73 -2.51 -12.62
N PHE A 99 2.44 -2.66 -12.32
CA PHE A 99 1.66 -1.69 -11.52
C PHE A 99 1.67 -2.11 -10.06
N VAL A 100 2.08 -1.20 -9.18
CA VAL A 100 2.38 -1.50 -7.77
C VAL A 100 1.84 -0.41 -6.86
N SER A 101 1.68 -0.77 -5.58
CA SER A 101 1.40 0.21 -4.52
C SER A 101 2.59 0.36 -3.61
N ILE A 102 2.85 1.57 -3.13
CA ILE A 102 4.01 1.90 -2.29
C ILE A 102 3.53 2.57 -1.00
N GLU A 103 4.09 2.16 0.13
CA GLU A 103 3.75 2.71 1.45
C GLU A 103 4.97 2.78 2.35
N LYS A 104 4.91 3.58 3.42
CA LYS A 104 5.98 3.60 4.43
C LYS A 104 6.01 2.28 5.19
N TYR A 105 7.22 1.78 5.43
CA TYR A 105 7.43 0.66 6.34
C TYR A 105 7.07 1.08 7.78
N ILE A 106 6.35 0.22 8.49
CA ILE A 106 6.03 0.38 9.91
C ILE A 106 6.83 -0.68 10.69
N PRO A 107 7.74 -0.27 11.59
CA PRO A 107 8.46 -1.21 12.44
C PRO A 107 7.55 -1.81 13.51
N GLY A 108 7.84 -3.05 13.90
CA GLY A 108 7.12 -3.77 14.96
C GLY A 108 6.34 -4.98 14.45
N ASP A 109 5.61 -5.62 15.36
CA ASP A 109 4.83 -6.81 15.05
C ASP A 109 3.51 -6.42 14.38
N PHE A 110 3.32 -6.87 13.14
CA PHE A 110 2.07 -6.69 12.43
C PHE A 110 0.99 -7.66 12.96
N LYS A 111 -0.17 -7.12 13.35
CA LYS A 111 -1.35 -7.89 13.77
C LYS A 111 -2.54 -7.49 12.91
N LYS A 112 -3.33 -8.48 12.48
CA LYS A 112 -4.54 -8.28 11.68
C LYS A 112 -5.74 -7.96 12.55
#